data_AF-A0A397EGJ3-F1
#
_entry.id   AF-A0A397EGJ3-F1
#
_cell.length_a   1.000
_cell.length_b   1.000
_cell.length_c   1.000
_cell.angle_alpha   90.00
_cell.angle_beta   90.00
_cell.angle_gamma   90.00
#
_symmetry.space_group_name_H-M   'P 1'
#
loop_
_entity.id
_entity.type
_entity.pdbx_description
1 polymer ?
#
loop_
_entity_poly.entity_id
_entity_poly.type
_entity_poly.pdbx_seq_one_letter_code
_entity_poly.pdbx_strand_id
1 'polypeptide(L)'
;MLRSLVRGPAASLFPAAAMASYYATSHGNATTRNESSVGFVRQPARAIIANPDAFAAKLGRMAADGPSQLLVIADFDYTLTPYHTPTGEHAHSCHGIISGSGFLGHEFQAKANALFQQFYPIEISPLLTQDEKEPHMVQWYSVTV
;
A
#
# COMPACT_ATOMS: atom_id res chain seq x y z
N MET A 1 60.36 10.67 10.04
CA MET A 1 60.29 10.81 8.57
C MET A 1 59.10 9.99 8.06
N LEU A 2 58.25 10.61 7.22
CA LEU A 2 57.09 10.09 6.45
C LEU A 2 55.86 9.54 7.25
N ARG A 3 54.78 10.33 7.45
CA ARG A 3 53.58 10.58 6.59
C ARG A 3 52.74 9.30 6.32
N SER A 4 51.55 9.17 6.96
CA SER A 4 50.19 9.49 6.42
C SER A 4 49.67 8.40 5.45
N LEU A 5 48.44 7.85 5.47
CA LEU A 5 47.11 8.43 5.66
C LEU A 5 46.11 7.41 6.26
N VAL A 6 45.19 7.95 7.07
CA VAL A 6 43.88 7.39 7.42
C VAL A 6 43.03 7.22 6.15
N ARG A 7 42.41 6.06 5.95
CA ARG A 7 41.40 5.83 4.90
C ARG A 7 40.01 5.77 5.57
N GLY A 8 39.25 6.86 5.42
CA GLY A 8 37.85 6.96 5.85
C GLY A 8 36.90 6.09 5.01
N PRO A 9 35.60 6.05 5.36
CA PRO A 9 34.64 5.15 4.72
C PRO A 9 34.36 5.62 3.29
N ALA A 10 34.34 4.66 2.35
CA ALA A 10 33.98 4.91 0.97
C ALA A 10 32.48 5.24 0.90
N ALA A 11 32.14 6.51 0.66
CA ALA A 11 30.83 6.91 0.22
C ALA A 11 30.60 6.31 -1.18
N SER A 12 29.78 5.26 -1.27
CA SER A 12 29.35 4.67 -2.53
C SER A 12 28.31 5.60 -3.18
N LEU A 13 28.80 6.52 -4.01
CA LEU A 13 27.99 7.27 -4.95
C LEU A 13 27.40 6.29 -5.97
N PHE A 14 26.10 5.99 -5.87
CA PHE A 14 25.38 5.39 -6.98
C PHE A 14 25.29 6.45 -8.09
N PRO A 15 25.90 6.24 -9.27
CA PRO A 15 25.84 7.22 -10.34
C PRO A 15 24.40 7.31 -10.87
N ALA A 16 23.94 8.52 -11.19
CA ALA A 16 22.61 8.81 -11.77
C ALA A 16 22.26 7.93 -12.99
N ALA A 17 23.27 7.41 -13.70
CA ALA A 17 23.13 6.46 -14.80
C ALA A 17 22.49 5.12 -14.38
N ALA A 18 22.72 4.64 -13.15
CA ALA A 18 22.11 3.41 -12.64
C ALA A 18 20.59 3.58 -12.45
N MET A 19 20.16 4.77 -12.03
CA MET A 19 18.75 5.13 -11.93
C MET A 19 18.07 5.22 -13.29
N ALA A 20 18.71 5.89 -14.25
CA ALA A 20 18.21 5.95 -15.63
C ALA A 20 18.09 4.56 -16.28
N SER A 21 19.05 3.65 -16.02
CA SER A 21 18.96 2.25 -16.45
C SER A 21 17.79 1.50 -15.79
N TYR A 22 17.52 1.75 -14.52
CA TYR A 22 16.38 1.12 -13.83
C TYR A 22 15.04 1.59 -14.41
N TYR A 23 14.88 2.90 -14.64
CA TYR A 23 13.69 3.45 -15.30
C TYR A 23 13.52 2.92 -16.73
N ALA A 24 14.59 2.85 -17.52
CA ALA A 24 14.56 2.33 -18.89
C ALA A 24 14.25 0.82 -18.95
N THR A 25 14.76 0.03 -18.00
CA THR A 25 14.57 -1.43 -17.97
C THR A 25 13.15 -1.80 -17.50
N SER A 26 12.54 -0.99 -16.63
CA SER A 26 11.14 -1.19 -16.18
C SER A 26 10.10 -1.04 -17.30
N HIS A 27 10.41 -0.28 -18.35
CA HIS A 27 9.54 -0.09 -19.52
C HIS A 27 9.77 -1.13 -20.63
N GLY A 28 10.76 -2.02 -20.48
CA GLY A 28 11.27 -2.85 -21.58
C GLY A 28 10.80 -4.31 -21.63
N ASN A 29 10.26 -4.89 -20.57
CA ASN A 29 9.91 -6.32 -20.56
C ASN A 29 8.61 -6.60 -19.80
N ALA A 30 7.47 -6.25 -20.40
CA ALA A 30 6.22 -6.94 -20.12
C ALA A 30 6.28 -8.31 -20.82
N THR A 31 6.81 -9.33 -20.12
CA THR A 31 6.66 -10.71 -20.56
C THR A 31 5.17 -11.03 -20.59
N THR A 32 4.63 -11.31 -21.77
CA THR A 32 3.24 -11.67 -21.99
C THR A 32 2.95 -13.01 -21.30
N ARG A 33 2.49 -12.94 -20.04
CA ARG A 33 1.81 -14.06 -19.40
C ARG A 33 0.40 -14.14 -19.99
N ASN A 34 0.05 -15.32 -20.47
CA ASN A 34 -1.25 -15.64 -21.03
C ASN A 34 -2.29 -15.60 -19.89
N GLU A 35 -2.93 -14.46 -19.66
CA GLU A 35 -3.94 -14.30 -18.61
C GLU A 35 -5.34 -14.63 -19.14
N SER A 36 -6.11 -15.32 -18.30
CA SER A 36 -7.50 -15.72 -18.51
C SER A 36 -8.39 -14.55 -18.97
N SER A 37 -9.36 -14.84 -19.83
CA SER A 37 -10.28 -13.90 -20.51
C SER A 37 -11.24 -13.10 -19.61
N VAL A 38 -10.99 -13.04 -18.31
CA VAL A 38 -11.71 -12.22 -17.32
C VAL A 38 -10.66 -11.35 -16.60
N GLY A 39 -9.90 -10.59 -17.38
CA GLY A 39 -8.75 -9.81 -16.89
C GLY A 39 -9.12 -8.36 -16.62
N PHE A 40 -8.97 -7.94 -15.37
CA PHE A 40 -8.98 -6.54 -14.94
C PHE A 40 -8.10 -5.68 -15.87
N VAL A 41 -8.64 -4.62 -16.46
CA VAL A 41 -7.85 -3.66 -17.25
C VAL A 41 -6.93 -2.93 -16.27
N ARG A 42 -5.64 -3.29 -16.23
CA ARG A 42 -4.64 -2.61 -15.42
C ARG A 42 -4.54 -1.14 -15.85
N GLN A 43 -4.97 -0.23 -14.98
CA GLN A 43 -4.65 1.18 -15.13
C GLN A 43 -3.12 1.38 -15.09
N PRO A 44 -2.57 2.37 -15.81
CA PRO A 44 -1.15 2.66 -15.76
C PRO A 44 -0.74 2.99 -14.33
N ALA A 45 0.34 2.36 -13.86
CA ALA A 45 0.83 2.57 -12.51
C ALA A 45 1.17 4.06 -12.30
N ARG A 46 0.50 4.71 -11.36
CA ARG A 46 0.80 6.09 -10.95
C ARG A 46 1.60 6.04 -9.66
N ALA A 47 2.89 6.35 -9.73
CA ALA A 47 3.76 6.45 -8.56
C ALA A 47 4.04 7.92 -8.22
N ILE A 48 3.84 8.32 -6.98
CA ILE A 48 4.22 9.63 -6.45
C ILE A 48 5.35 9.39 -5.44
N ILE A 49 6.54 9.91 -5.73
CA ILE A 49 7.75 9.70 -4.91
C ILE A 49 8.22 11.04 -4.37
N ALA A 50 8.05 11.26 -3.06
CA ALA A 50 8.39 12.53 -2.43
C ALA A 50 9.90 12.82 -2.39
N ASN A 51 10.73 11.78 -2.21
CA ASN A 51 12.19 11.88 -2.21
C ASN A 51 12.80 10.78 -3.11
N PRO A 52 13.13 11.11 -4.37
CA PRO A 52 13.67 10.15 -5.34
C PRO A 52 15.00 9.53 -4.91
N ASP A 53 15.89 10.28 -4.27
CA ASP A 53 17.21 9.80 -3.87
C ASP A 53 17.12 8.82 -2.70
N ALA A 54 16.28 9.11 -1.71
CA ALA A 54 16.03 8.20 -0.59
C ALA A 54 15.36 6.90 -1.06
N PHE A 55 14.43 7.00 -2.02
CA PHE A 55 13.84 5.84 -2.67
C PHE A 55 14.91 5.01 -3.39
N ALA A 56 15.79 5.66 -4.17
CA ALA A 56 16.89 5.04 -4.88
C ALA A 56 17.78 4.20 -3.98
N ALA A 57 18.22 4.80 -2.87
CA ALA A 57 19.11 4.16 -1.92
C ALA A 57 18.45 2.95 -1.25
N LYS A 58 17.17 3.05 -0.87
CA LYS A 58 16.43 1.93 -0.26
C LYS A 58 16.27 0.77 -1.25
N LEU A 59 15.84 1.05 -2.47
CA LEU A 59 15.64 0.04 -3.51
C LEU A 59 16.96 -0.64 -3.90
N GLY A 60 18.04 0.13 -4.05
CA GLY A 60 19.37 -0.40 -4.35
C GLY A 60 19.88 -1.37 -3.27
N ARG A 61 19.64 -1.07 -1.99
CA ARG A 61 19.96 -1.99 -0.89
C ARG A 61 19.13 -3.26 -0.94
N MET A 62 17.81 -3.15 -1.10
CA MET A 62 16.93 -4.32 -1.21
C MET A 62 17.36 -5.28 -2.34
N ALA A 63 17.77 -4.72 -3.48
CA ALA A 63 18.26 -5.49 -4.61
C ALA A 63 19.62 -6.16 -4.32
N ALA A 64 20.53 -5.47 -3.62
CA ALA A 64 21.86 -5.99 -3.27
C ALA A 64 21.81 -7.08 -2.20
N ASP A 65 20.96 -6.92 -1.18
CA ASP A 65 20.83 -7.86 -0.05
C ASP A 65 20.15 -9.19 -0.49
N GLY A 66 19.29 -9.11 -1.50
CA GLY A 66 18.63 -10.28 -2.10
C GLY A 66 17.37 -10.76 -1.35
N PRO A 67 16.62 -11.70 -1.94
CA PRO A 67 15.31 -12.11 -1.43
C PRO A 67 15.36 -12.83 -0.08
N SER A 68 16.50 -13.43 0.29
CA SER A 68 16.69 -14.07 1.59
C SER A 68 16.69 -13.08 2.76
N GLN A 69 16.87 -11.78 2.47
CA GLN A 69 16.82 -10.69 3.45
C GLN A 69 15.54 -9.86 3.33
N LEU A 70 14.61 -10.24 2.43
CA LEU A 70 13.39 -9.50 2.20
C LEU A 70 12.25 -10.02 3.10
N LEU A 71 11.69 -9.13 3.92
CA LEU A 71 10.44 -9.33 4.65
C LEU A 71 9.36 -8.44 4.03
N VAL A 72 8.20 -9.02 3.75
CA VAL A 72 7.02 -8.30 3.29
C VAL A 72 6.01 -8.23 4.43
N ILE A 73 5.63 -7.02 4.82
CA ILE A 73 4.50 -6.74 5.72
C ILE A 73 3.52 -5.91 4.91
N ALA A 74 2.30 -6.41 4.76
CA ALA A 74 1.25 -5.76 3.99
C ALA A 74 -0.06 -5.74 4.78
N ASP A 75 -0.79 -4.64 4.62
CA ASP A 75 -2.19 -4.56 5.00
C ASP A 75 -3.06 -5.41 4.05
N PHE A 76 -4.30 -5.71 4.44
CA PHE A 76 -5.19 -6.57 3.67
C PHE A 76 -6.24 -5.79 2.88
N ASP A 77 -7.19 -5.16 3.57
CA ASP A 77 -8.32 -4.47 2.93
C ASP A 77 -7.82 -3.32 2.06
N TYR A 78 -8.25 -3.32 0.80
CA TYR A 78 -7.91 -2.30 -0.20
C TYR A 78 -6.42 -2.18 -0.55
N THR A 79 -5.57 -3.04 0.02
CA THR A 79 -4.14 -3.19 -0.32
C THR A 79 -3.92 -4.49 -1.11
N LEU A 80 -4.25 -5.64 -0.51
CA LEU A 80 -4.23 -6.94 -1.19
C LEU A 80 -5.57 -7.26 -1.85
N THR A 81 -6.65 -6.61 -1.42
CA THR A 81 -7.96 -6.66 -2.06
C THR A 81 -8.20 -5.39 -2.91
N PRO A 82 -9.03 -5.46 -3.97
CA PRO A 82 -9.33 -4.29 -4.79
C PRO A 82 -10.02 -3.18 -4.01
N TYR A 83 -9.71 -1.91 -4.32
CA TYR A 83 -10.43 -0.75 -3.78
C TYR A 83 -11.82 -0.56 -4.43
N HIS A 84 -11.94 -0.87 -5.73
CA HIS A 84 -13.20 -0.82 -6.47
C HIS A 84 -13.56 -2.18 -7.05
N THR A 85 -14.85 -2.46 -7.15
CA THR A 85 -15.39 -3.60 -7.89
C THR A 85 -15.16 -3.42 -9.40
N PRO A 86 -15.31 -4.49 -10.21
CA PRO A 86 -15.28 -4.37 -11.67
C PRO A 86 -16.37 -3.45 -12.25
N THR A 87 -17.46 -3.21 -11.51
CA THR A 87 -18.55 -2.29 -11.87
C THR A 87 -18.26 -0.83 -11.49
N GLY A 88 -17.14 -0.56 -10.81
CA GLY A 88 -16.72 0.78 -10.38
C GLY A 88 -17.26 1.22 -9.02
N GLU A 89 -17.97 0.34 -8.31
CA GLU A 89 -18.45 0.60 -6.96
C GLU A 89 -17.31 0.42 -5.94
N HIS A 90 -17.44 1.00 -4.75
CA HIS A 90 -16.48 0.77 -3.67
C HIS A 90 -16.53 -0.69 -3.23
N ALA A 91 -15.37 -1.35 -3.18
CA ALA A 91 -15.30 -2.75 -2.78
C ALA A 91 -15.58 -2.93 -1.28
N HIS A 92 -15.98 -4.14 -0.90
CA HIS A 92 -16.17 -4.49 0.50
C HIS A 92 -14.83 -4.79 1.19
N SER A 93 -14.67 -4.26 2.40
CA SER A 93 -13.66 -4.73 3.36
C SER A 93 -14.06 -6.10 3.93
N CYS A 94 -13.19 -6.72 4.72
CA CYS A 94 -13.50 -7.98 5.42
C CYS A 94 -14.80 -7.87 6.26
N HIS A 95 -14.98 -6.76 6.99
CA HIS A 95 -16.21 -6.47 7.74
C HIS A 95 -17.40 -6.20 6.81
N GLY A 96 -17.17 -5.53 5.69
CA GLY A 96 -18.19 -5.28 4.66
C GLY A 96 -18.74 -6.56 4.07
N ILE A 97 -17.89 -7.57 3.84
CA ILE A 97 -18.32 -8.88 3.32
C ILE A 97 -19.27 -9.56 4.32
N ILE A 98 -18.91 -9.60 5.61
CA ILE A 98 -19.74 -10.25 6.64
C ILE A 98 -21.07 -9.51 6.80
N SER A 99 -21.04 -8.19 6.96
CA SER A 99 -22.24 -7.37 7.17
C SER A 99 -23.15 -7.31 5.95
N GLY A 100 -22.60 -7.36 4.73
CA GLY A 100 -23.36 -7.40 3.48
C GLY A 100 -23.89 -8.80 3.10
N SER A 101 -23.38 -9.88 3.71
CA SER A 101 -23.72 -11.26 3.32
C SER A 101 -25.16 -11.68 3.64
N GLY A 102 -25.83 -10.98 4.56
CA GLY A 102 -27.13 -11.40 5.11
C GLY A 102 -27.06 -12.59 6.08
N PHE A 103 -25.88 -13.18 6.30
CA PHE A 103 -25.69 -14.36 7.16
C PHE A 103 -26.10 -14.11 8.62
N LEU A 104 -25.88 -12.89 9.13
CA LEU A 104 -26.17 -12.49 10.51
C LEU A 104 -27.56 -11.85 10.68
N GLY A 105 -28.39 -11.86 9.62
CA GLY A 105 -29.75 -11.32 9.64
C GLY A 105 -29.84 -9.80 9.40
N HIS A 106 -31.07 -9.34 9.08
CA HIS A 106 -31.34 -7.96 8.68
C HIS A 106 -31.10 -6.93 9.79
N GLU A 107 -31.34 -7.29 11.05
CA GLU A 107 -31.12 -6.38 12.19
C GLU A 107 -29.64 -6.06 12.35
N PHE A 108 -28.77 -7.08 12.29
CA PHE A 108 -27.32 -6.89 12.32
C PHE A 108 -26.86 -6.02 11.15
N GLN A 109 -27.32 -6.33 9.92
CA GLN A 109 -26.97 -5.57 8.73
C GLN A 109 -27.37 -4.09 8.86
N ALA A 110 -28.57 -3.81 9.36
CA ALA A 110 -29.06 -2.45 9.58
C ALA A 110 -28.19 -1.71 10.60
N LYS A 111 -27.85 -2.35 11.73
CA LYS A 111 -26.98 -1.78 12.75
C LYS A 111 -25.55 -1.53 12.22
N ALA A 112 -24.97 -2.50 11.53
CA ALA A 112 -23.63 -2.38 10.95
C ALA A 112 -23.57 -1.24 9.92
N ASN A 113 -24.58 -1.12 9.06
CA ASN A 113 -24.68 -0.02 8.11
C ASN A 113 -24.82 1.35 8.81
N ALA A 114 -25.65 1.45 9.86
CA ALA A 114 -25.79 2.69 10.62
C ALA A 114 -24.47 3.12 11.29
N LEU A 115 -23.72 2.17 11.88
CA LEU A 115 -22.41 2.43 12.45
C LEU A 115 -21.40 2.86 11.38
N PHE A 116 -21.37 2.18 10.23
CA PHE A 116 -20.52 2.56 9.11
C PHE A 116 -20.81 3.99 8.63
N GLN A 117 -22.07 4.34 8.45
CA GLN A 117 -22.49 5.69 8.04
C GLN A 117 -22.09 6.78 9.05
N GLN A 118 -22.00 6.44 10.33
CA GLN A 118 -21.57 7.36 11.38
C GLN A 118 -20.05 7.52 11.42
N PHE A 119 -19.31 6.41 11.45
CA PHE A 119 -17.88 6.42 11.78
C PHE A 119 -16.95 6.48 10.58
N TYR A 120 -17.34 5.93 9.42
CA TYR A 120 -16.50 5.95 8.22
C TYR A 120 -16.16 7.38 7.75
N PRO A 121 -17.09 8.36 7.75
CA PRO A 121 -16.75 9.74 7.41
C PRO A 121 -15.71 10.37 8.35
N ILE A 122 -15.66 9.93 9.61
CA ILE A 122 -14.67 10.39 10.59
C ILE A 122 -13.30 9.77 10.27
N GLU A 123 -13.26 8.47 9.99
CA GLU A 123 -12.04 7.72 9.62
C GLU A 123 -11.31 8.39 8.44
N ILE A 124 -12.04 8.65 7.35
CA ILE A 124 -11.45 9.19 6.11
C ILE A 124 -11.32 10.72 6.09
N SER A 125 -11.73 11.42 7.15
CA SER A 125 -11.77 12.89 7.16
C SER A 125 -10.37 13.48 6.97
N PRO A 126 -10.14 14.35 5.98
CA PRO A 126 -8.86 15.05 5.83
C PRO A 126 -8.74 16.24 6.79
N LEU A 127 -9.81 16.60 7.52
CA LEU A 127 -9.87 17.76 8.40
C LEU A 127 -9.52 17.42 9.86
N LEU A 128 -9.62 16.14 10.24
CA LEU A 128 -9.33 15.68 11.59
C LEU A 128 -7.91 15.09 11.65
N THR A 129 -7.22 15.37 12.74
CA THR A 129 -5.94 14.75 13.09
C THR A 129 -6.12 13.29 13.50
N GLN A 130 -5.03 12.53 13.56
CA GLN A 130 -5.07 11.14 14.01
C GLN A 130 -5.59 11.03 15.45
N ASP A 131 -5.09 11.88 16.34
CA ASP A 131 -5.45 11.90 17.76
C ASP A 131 -6.95 12.21 17.97
N GLU A 132 -7.53 13.07 17.11
CA GLU A 132 -8.97 13.36 17.13
C GLU A 132 -9.81 12.16 16.63
N LYS A 133 -9.30 11.38 15.67
CA LYS A 133 -10.00 10.22 15.11
C LYS A 133 -9.94 8.98 15.99
N GLU A 134 -8.81 8.76 16.64
CA GLU A 134 -8.53 7.55 17.42
C GLU A 134 -9.66 7.15 18.40
N PRO A 135 -10.19 8.04 19.27
CA PRO A 135 -11.26 7.64 20.20
C PRO A 135 -12.53 7.18 19.47
N HIS A 136 -12.83 7.74 18.30
CA HIS A 136 -13.97 7.32 17.48
C HIS A 136 -13.75 5.93 16.86
N MET A 137 -12.54 5.62 16.42
CA MET A 137 -12.21 4.29 15.87
C MET A 137 -12.29 3.22 16.97
N VAL A 138 -11.75 3.52 18.16
CA VAL A 138 -11.87 2.64 19.33
C VAL A 138 -13.35 2.40 19.67
N GLN A 139 -14.15 3.47 19.71
CA GLN A 139 -15.59 3.34 19.96
C GLN A 139 -16.26 2.48 18.90
N TRP A 140 -16.01 2.73 17.61
CA TRP A 140 -16.61 1.98 16.51
C TRP A 140 -16.34 0.48 16.64
N TYR A 141 -15.07 0.09 16.76
CA TYR A 141 -14.70 -1.31 16.92
C TYR A 141 -15.28 -1.94 18.20
N SER A 142 -15.47 -1.18 19.27
CA SER A 142 -16.08 -1.71 20.51
C SER A 142 -17.59 -1.99 20.41
N VAL A 143 -18.31 -1.38 19.47
CA VAL A 143 -19.78 -1.51 19.33
C VAL A 143 -20.22 -2.32 18.10
N THR A 144 -19.30 -2.55 17.17
CA THR A 144 -19.49 -3.42 16.00
C THR A 144 -19.27 -4.90 16.33
N VAL A 145 -18.41 -5.20 17.31
CA VAL A 145 -18.05 -6.57 17.77
C VAL A 145 -18.91 -6.97 18.97
#